data_AF-A0A1F2XR74-F1
#
_entry.id   AF-A0A1F2XR74-F1
#
_cell.length_a   1.000
_cell.length_b   1.000
_cell.length_c   1.000
_cell.angle_alpha   90.00
_cell.angle_beta   90.00
_cell.angle_gamma   90.00
#
_symmetry.space_group_name_H-M   'P 1'
#
loop_
_entity.id
_entity.type
_entity.pdbx_description
1 polymer ?
#
loop_
_entity_poly.entity_id
_entity_poly.type
_entity_poly.pdbx_seq_one_letter_code
_entity_poly.pdbx_strand_id
1 'polypeptide(L)'
;MTQNASLTSPRLSILLLALALALFPGPASAAEIESVYTKLDLKQCKDVTPEDIKDYGSVWQCPGQDGIDVRVAEGDLRIFVSYGPNAANQTATYETIPQFNTIGETLEWRVRREGGKLKPFATILRFTWSVDGKTGSTLVVTKLGGDDVCHIAYVEASGNLKANEESRAIADTDARGFICKKDKAKHYGAGGN
;
A
#
# COMPACT_ATOMS: atom_id res chain seq x y z
N MET A 1 -21.83 -70.72 59.71
CA MET A 1 -20.75 -70.24 58.82
C MET A 1 -21.43 -69.76 57.55
N THR A 2 -21.69 -68.45 57.38
CA THR A 2 -20.85 -67.49 56.61
C THR A 2 -20.60 -67.99 55.18
N GLN A 3 -20.92 -67.34 54.06
CA GLN A 3 -20.99 -65.91 53.72
C GLN A 3 -21.56 -65.72 52.29
N ASN A 4 -22.17 -64.55 52.09
CA ASN A 4 -22.08 -63.58 50.99
C ASN A 4 -22.50 -63.84 49.52
N ALA A 5 -23.23 -62.82 49.07
CA ALA A 5 -23.77 -62.41 47.79
C ALA A 5 -22.79 -62.31 46.60
N SER A 6 -23.36 -62.23 45.39
CA SER A 6 -23.06 -61.17 44.39
C SER A 6 -24.10 -61.17 43.25
N LEU A 7 -24.93 -60.12 43.19
CA LEU A 7 -25.73 -59.76 42.02
C LEU A 7 -24.83 -59.09 40.96
N THR A 8 -25.05 -59.35 39.67
CA THR A 8 -24.78 -58.34 38.62
C THR A 8 -25.86 -58.34 37.54
N SER A 9 -26.34 -57.13 37.25
CA SER A 9 -27.50 -56.74 36.44
C SER A 9 -27.21 -56.71 34.92
N PRO A 10 -28.23 -56.62 34.05
CA PRO A 10 -28.08 -56.64 32.60
C PRO A 10 -27.47 -55.33 32.09
N ARG A 11 -26.62 -55.42 31.06
CA ARG A 11 -26.00 -54.26 30.43
C ARG A 11 -27.04 -53.43 29.68
N LEU A 12 -27.46 -52.36 30.34
CA LEU A 12 -28.16 -51.19 29.81
C LEU A 12 -27.36 -50.64 28.62
N SER A 13 -27.85 -50.86 27.38
CA SER A 13 -27.23 -50.29 26.18
C SER A 13 -27.69 -48.83 26.05
N ILE A 14 -26.76 -47.94 26.34
CA ILE A 14 -26.93 -46.48 26.41
C ILE A 14 -27.18 -45.92 25.00
N LEU A 15 -28.32 -45.25 24.81
CA LEU A 15 -28.52 -44.26 23.74
C LEU A 15 -27.57 -43.07 23.98
N LEU A 16 -26.61 -42.86 23.08
CA LEU A 16 -25.85 -41.61 22.95
C LEU A 16 -25.87 -41.20 21.47
N LEU A 17 -26.94 -40.53 21.06
CA LEU A 17 -27.01 -39.85 19.78
C LEU A 17 -26.19 -38.55 19.91
N ALA A 18 -24.90 -38.64 19.55
CA ALA A 18 -23.98 -37.51 19.61
C ALA A 18 -24.41 -36.41 18.63
N LEU A 19 -24.79 -35.26 19.18
CA LEU A 19 -25.05 -34.02 18.48
C LEU A 19 -23.72 -33.44 17.96
N ALA A 20 -23.26 -33.92 16.81
CA ALA A 20 -22.15 -33.32 16.08
C ALA A 20 -22.65 -32.06 15.34
N LEU A 21 -22.78 -30.95 16.08
CA LEU A 21 -22.99 -29.63 15.48
C LEU A 21 -21.71 -29.27 14.71
N ALA A 22 -21.75 -29.44 13.39
CA ALA A 22 -20.69 -29.04 12.49
C ALA A 22 -20.48 -27.52 12.59
N LEU A 23 -19.41 -27.09 13.27
CA LEU A 23 -18.84 -25.76 13.06
C LEU A 23 -18.27 -25.75 11.64
N PHE A 24 -19.07 -25.33 10.66
CA PHE A 24 -18.54 -24.94 9.36
C PHE A 24 -17.88 -23.57 9.52
N PRO A 25 -16.54 -23.45 9.44
CA PRO A 25 -15.92 -22.14 9.27
C PRO A 25 -16.47 -21.58 7.96
N GLY A 26 -17.23 -20.49 8.05
CA GLY A 26 -17.68 -19.76 6.86
C GLY A 26 -16.48 -19.33 6.02
N PRO A 27 -16.64 -19.16 4.70
CA PRO A 27 -15.56 -18.71 3.85
C PRO A 27 -15.05 -17.36 4.37
N ALA A 28 -13.80 -17.32 4.82
CA ALA A 28 -13.09 -16.07 5.02
C ALA A 28 -12.86 -15.47 3.62
N SER A 29 -13.72 -14.54 3.19
CA SER A 29 -13.43 -13.75 2.00
C SER A 29 -12.16 -12.97 2.25
N ALA A 30 -11.05 -13.41 1.66
CA ALA A 30 -9.89 -12.57 1.51
C ALA A 30 -10.36 -11.28 0.81
N ALA A 31 -10.12 -10.12 1.43
CA ALA A 31 -10.47 -8.85 0.81
C ALA A 31 -9.74 -8.78 -0.54
N GLU A 32 -10.49 -8.75 -1.63
CA GLU A 32 -9.94 -8.67 -2.97
C GLU A 32 -9.13 -7.38 -3.11
N ILE A 33 -7.87 -7.53 -3.53
CA ILE A 33 -6.98 -6.41 -3.79
C ILE A 33 -6.96 -6.17 -5.30
N GLU A 34 -7.26 -4.94 -5.71
CA GLU A 34 -7.31 -4.55 -7.12
C GLU A 34 -6.52 -3.25 -7.39
N SER A 35 -6.15 -3.03 -8.66
CA SER A 35 -5.58 -1.76 -9.13
C SER A 35 -6.69 -0.85 -9.62
N VAL A 36 -6.67 0.40 -9.19
CA VAL A 36 -7.43 1.50 -9.79
C VAL A 36 -6.45 2.55 -10.30
N TYR A 37 -6.79 3.25 -11.37
CA TYR A 37 -5.89 4.19 -12.03
C TYR A 37 -6.51 5.57 -12.11
N THR A 38 -5.74 6.59 -11.71
CA THR A 38 -6.09 7.99 -11.96
C THR A 38 -5.03 8.65 -12.81
N LYS A 39 -5.41 9.74 -13.47
CA LYS A 39 -4.46 10.62 -14.14
C LYS A 39 -3.90 11.64 -13.16
N LEU A 40 -2.61 11.93 -13.32
CA LEU A 40 -1.87 12.93 -12.57
C LEU A 40 -1.30 13.96 -13.55
N ASP A 41 -2.18 14.68 -14.22
CA ASP A 41 -1.82 15.79 -15.12
C ASP A 41 -1.75 17.09 -14.32
N LEU A 42 -0.51 17.55 -14.05
CA LEU A 42 -0.26 18.73 -13.21
C LEU A 42 -0.91 20.01 -13.75
N LYS A 43 -1.20 20.08 -15.06
CA LYS A 43 -1.89 21.24 -15.66
C LYS A 43 -3.35 21.34 -15.27
N GLN A 44 -3.95 20.22 -14.85
CA GLN A 44 -5.34 20.14 -14.39
C GLN A 44 -5.44 20.20 -12.87
N CYS A 45 -4.31 20.18 -12.17
CA CYS A 45 -4.27 20.29 -10.73
C CYS A 45 -4.38 21.75 -10.28
N LYS A 46 -4.89 21.94 -9.07
CA LYS A 46 -4.94 23.27 -8.45
C LYS A 46 -3.54 23.65 -7.98
N ASP A 47 -3.02 24.76 -8.49
CA ASP A 47 -1.81 25.38 -7.94
C ASP A 47 -2.10 25.91 -6.51
N VAL A 48 -1.32 25.43 -5.56
CA VAL A 48 -1.37 25.80 -4.14
C VAL A 48 0.01 26.20 -3.63
N THR A 49 0.89 26.66 -4.53
CA THR A 49 2.26 27.07 -4.22
C THR A 49 2.27 28.21 -3.20
N PRO A 50 2.90 28.01 -2.03
CA PRO A 50 3.11 29.07 -1.04
C PRO A 50 3.89 30.25 -1.62
N GLU A 51 3.51 31.47 -1.25
CA GLU A 51 4.11 32.70 -1.79
C GLU A 51 5.63 32.76 -1.58
N ASP A 52 6.10 32.28 -0.43
CA ASP A 52 7.51 32.30 -0.03
C ASP A 52 8.40 31.34 -0.82
N ILE A 53 7.83 30.43 -1.62
CA ILE A 53 8.57 29.49 -2.46
C ILE A 53 8.33 29.64 -3.96
N LYS A 54 7.45 30.56 -4.39
CA LYS A 54 7.03 30.68 -5.80
C LYS A 54 8.17 30.89 -6.80
N ASP A 55 9.28 31.48 -6.35
CA ASP A 55 10.43 31.76 -7.21
C ASP A 55 11.35 30.55 -7.43
N TYR A 56 11.23 29.49 -6.64
CA TYR A 56 12.16 28.35 -6.65
C TYR A 56 11.50 26.98 -6.40
N GLY A 57 10.17 26.90 -6.46
CA GLY A 57 9.44 25.66 -6.33
C GLY A 57 7.97 25.79 -6.73
N SER A 58 7.24 24.68 -6.65
CA SER A 58 5.82 24.64 -7.00
C SER A 58 5.11 23.56 -6.19
N VAL A 59 3.82 23.77 -5.90
CA VAL A 59 2.97 22.80 -5.21
C VAL A 59 1.61 22.73 -5.89
N TRP A 60 1.19 21.53 -6.23
CA TRP A 60 -0.10 21.23 -6.83
C TRP A 60 -0.91 20.30 -5.95
N GLN A 61 -2.21 20.54 -5.93
CA GLN A 61 -3.23 19.70 -5.33
C GLN A 61 -4.08 19.08 -6.45
N CYS A 62 -3.95 17.77 -6.62
CA CYS A 62 -4.55 17.01 -7.71
C CYS A 62 -5.68 16.11 -7.20
N PRO A 63 -6.77 15.94 -7.95
CA PRO A 63 -7.78 14.92 -7.64
C PRO A 63 -7.16 13.52 -7.67
N GLY A 64 -7.48 12.69 -6.67
CA GLY A 64 -7.07 11.29 -6.64
C GLY A 64 -8.25 10.33 -6.56
N GLN A 65 -8.11 9.25 -5.79
CA GLN A 65 -9.09 8.17 -5.70
C GLN A 65 -9.86 8.22 -4.39
N ASP A 66 -11.18 8.02 -4.43
CA ASP A 66 -12.04 7.92 -3.24
C ASP A 66 -11.94 9.13 -2.28
N GLY A 67 -11.81 10.33 -2.84
CA GLY A 67 -11.64 11.57 -2.07
C GLY A 67 -10.23 11.74 -1.46
N ILE A 68 -9.30 10.84 -1.74
CA ILE A 68 -7.89 10.98 -1.38
C ILE A 68 -7.20 11.80 -2.46
N ASP A 69 -6.97 13.03 -2.09
CA ASP A 69 -6.31 14.06 -2.87
C ASP A 69 -4.79 13.83 -2.93
N VAL A 70 -4.12 14.21 -4.03
CA VAL A 70 -2.68 14.01 -4.24
C VAL A 70 -1.96 15.36 -4.20
N ARG A 71 -1.03 15.51 -3.27
CA ARG A 71 -0.13 16.67 -3.21
C ARG A 71 1.14 16.36 -3.99
N VAL A 72 1.44 17.13 -5.01
CA VAL A 72 2.70 17.07 -5.76
C VAL A 72 3.46 18.35 -5.51
N ALA A 73 4.73 18.27 -5.15
CA ALA A 73 5.60 19.44 -5.06
C ALA A 73 6.86 19.24 -5.90
N GLU A 74 7.38 20.33 -6.42
CA GLU A 74 8.70 20.40 -7.04
C GLU A 74 9.58 21.35 -6.23
N GLY A 75 10.82 20.93 -6.00
CA GLY A 75 11.88 21.76 -5.44
C GLY A 75 13.24 21.11 -5.69
N ASP A 76 14.24 21.93 -6.03
CA ASP A 76 15.58 21.47 -6.42
C ASP A 76 15.55 20.38 -7.51
N LEU A 77 14.69 20.56 -8.52
CA LEU A 77 14.52 19.68 -9.68
C LEU A 77 14.10 18.24 -9.32
N ARG A 78 13.38 18.09 -8.21
CA ARG A 78 12.84 16.82 -7.73
C ARG A 78 11.38 16.94 -7.38
N ILE A 79 10.65 15.87 -7.69
CA ILE A 79 9.24 15.75 -7.36
C ILE A 79 9.08 15.04 -6.02
N PHE A 80 8.17 15.55 -5.20
CA PHE A 80 7.74 15.00 -3.92
C PHE A 80 6.23 14.76 -3.99
N VAL A 81 5.77 13.57 -3.61
CA VAL A 81 4.35 13.19 -3.73
C VAL A 81 3.82 12.64 -2.41
N SER A 82 2.77 13.27 -1.91
CA SER A 82 2.07 12.88 -0.68
C SER A 82 0.56 12.87 -0.90
N TYR A 83 -0.21 12.33 0.05
CA TYR A 83 -1.61 11.95 -0.18
C TYR A 83 -2.51 12.31 1.01
N GLY A 84 -3.76 12.62 0.71
CA GLY A 84 -4.83 12.81 1.69
C GLY A 84 -4.88 14.19 2.37
N PRO A 85 -5.79 14.38 3.34
CA PRO A 85 -6.12 15.70 3.91
C PRO A 85 -4.98 16.36 4.69
N ASN A 86 -3.99 15.59 5.15
CA ASN A 86 -2.83 16.10 5.87
C ASN A 86 -1.53 15.87 5.08
N ALA A 87 -1.63 15.79 3.75
CA ALA A 87 -0.52 15.44 2.86
C ALA A 87 0.75 16.24 3.15
N ALA A 88 0.65 17.55 3.42
CA ALA A 88 1.80 18.42 3.68
C ALA A 88 2.62 18.05 4.94
N ASN A 89 2.05 17.31 5.90
CA ASN A 89 2.71 16.96 7.15
C ASN A 89 3.05 15.46 7.26
N GLN A 90 2.98 14.73 6.16
CA GLN A 90 3.36 13.31 6.12
C GLN A 90 4.85 13.14 5.83
N THR A 91 5.40 11.97 6.13
CA THR A 91 6.79 11.62 5.80
C THR A 91 7.06 11.72 4.30
N ALA A 92 6.13 11.26 3.45
CA ALA A 92 6.24 11.29 1.99
C ALA A 92 6.38 12.71 1.40
N THR A 93 6.01 13.76 2.14
CA THR A 93 6.27 15.15 1.72
C THR A 93 7.75 15.43 1.51
N TYR A 94 8.61 14.72 2.25
CA TYR A 94 10.05 14.95 2.29
C TYR A 94 10.83 13.83 1.61
N GLU A 95 10.14 12.83 1.04
CA GLU A 95 10.76 11.68 0.38
C GLU A 95 10.71 11.84 -1.13
N THR A 96 11.82 11.53 -1.78
CA THR A 96 11.96 11.46 -3.24
C THR A 96 13.13 10.54 -3.57
N ILE A 97 13.30 10.22 -4.85
CA ILE A 97 14.52 9.57 -5.32
C ILE A 97 15.65 10.62 -5.45
N PRO A 98 16.92 10.26 -5.18
CA PRO A 98 18.00 11.25 -5.03
C PRO A 98 18.38 11.95 -6.34
N GLN A 99 18.11 11.34 -7.50
CA GLN A 99 18.36 11.92 -8.81
C GLN A 99 17.36 13.04 -9.13
N PHE A 100 17.75 13.97 -10.01
CA PHE A 100 16.78 14.86 -10.65
C PHE A 100 15.74 14.03 -11.38
N ASN A 101 14.47 14.37 -11.16
CA ASN A 101 13.38 13.50 -11.54
C ASN A 101 12.12 14.24 -11.96
N THR A 102 11.30 13.52 -12.71
CA THR A 102 9.92 13.86 -13.03
C THR A 102 9.03 12.65 -12.74
N ILE A 103 7.72 12.83 -12.80
CA ILE A 103 6.75 11.76 -12.57
C ILE A 103 5.95 11.45 -13.83
N GLY A 104 5.49 10.20 -13.94
CA GLY A 104 4.53 9.80 -14.96
C GLY A 104 3.11 10.25 -14.63
N GLU A 105 2.27 10.40 -15.66
CA GLU A 105 0.90 10.91 -15.53
C GLU A 105 -0.12 9.83 -15.09
N THR A 106 0.32 8.60 -14.84
CA THR A 106 -0.57 7.51 -14.42
C THR A 106 -0.20 7.08 -13.01
N LEU A 107 -1.12 7.31 -12.09
CA LEU A 107 -1.01 6.91 -10.70
C LEU A 107 -1.84 5.64 -10.50
N GLU A 108 -1.17 4.57 -10.04
CA GLU A 108 -1.85 3.34 -9.67
C GLU A 108 -2.16 3.35 -8.18
N TRP A 109 -3.39 3.02 -7.83
CA TRP A 109 -3.89 2.85 -6.47
C TRP A 109 -4.10 1.38 -6.21
N ARG A 110 -3.53 0.87 -5.11
CA ARG A 110 -3.86 -0.46 -4.59
C ARG A 110 -5.00 -0.29 -3.61
N VAL A 111 -6.14 -0.93 -3.91
CA VAL A 111 -7.37 -0.80 -3.13
C VAL A 111 -7.82 -2.16 -2.63
N ARG A 112 -8.45 -2.17 -1.45
CA ARG A 112 -9.14 -3.34 -0.89
C ARG A 112 -10.63 -3.06 -0.81
N ARG A 113 -11.44 -4.08 -1.08
CA ARG A 113 -12.88 -4.00 -0.81
C ARG A 113 -13.17 -4.35 0.64
N GLU A 114 -13.62 -3.37 1.41
CA GLU A 114 -14.00 -3.54 2.82
C GLU A 114 -15.39 -2.96 3.06
N GLY A 115 -16.34 -3.80 3.49
CA GLY A 115 -17.71 -3.36 3.75
C GLY A 115 -18.41 -2.76 2.53
N GLY A 116 -18.08 -3.25 1.32
CA GLY A 116 -18.64 -2.77 0.06
C GLY A 116 -17.99 -1.49 -0.50
N LYS A 117 -17.04 -0.88 0.24
CA LYS A 117 -16.31 0.31 -0.20
C LYS A 117 -14.90 -0.05 -0.66
N LEU A 118 -14.41 0.64 -1.68
CA LEU A 118 -13.01 0.60 -2.04
C LEU A 118 -12.23 1.42 -1.02
N LYS A 119 -11.16 0.86 -0.49
CA LYS A 119 -10.26 1.56 0.42
C LYS A 119 -8.84 1.50 -0.14
N PRO A 120 -8.33 2.61 -0.68
CA PRO A 120 -6.92 2.69 -1.05
C PRO A 120 -6.01 2.52 0.16
N PHE A 121 -4.95 1.73 0.02
CA PHE A 121 -3.97 1.50 1.09
C PHE A 121 -2.52 1.66 0.64
N ALA A 122 -2.27 1.75 -0.67
CA ALA A 122 -0.97 2.08 -1.23
C ALA A 122 -1.13 2.72 -2.62
N THR A 123 -0.11 3.41 -3.09
CA THR A 123 0.03 3.85 -4.47
C THR A 123 1.33 3.36 -5.09
N ILE A 124 1.35 3.33 -6.41
CA ILE A 124 2.54 3.05 -7.21
C ILE A 124 2.62 4.15 -8.27
N LEU A 125 3.71 4.90 -8.25
CA LEU A 125 3.95 6.00 -9.18
C LEU A 125 5.31 5.84 -9.86
N ARG A 126 5.35 6.03 -11.17
CA ARG A 126 6.60 6.00 -11.93
C ARG A 126 7.30 7.34 -11.82
N PHE A 127 8.55 7.31 -11.37
CA PHE A 127 9.48 8.41 -11.44
C PHE A 127 10.44 8.14 -12.59
N THR A 128 10.69 9.15 -13.41
CA THR A 128 11.75 9.13 -14.43
C THR A 128 12.86 10.03 -13.95
N TRP A 129 14.10 9.61 -14.11
CA TRP A 129 15.26 10.33 -13.59
C TRP A 129 16.38 10.45 -14.61
N SER A 130 17.25 11.43 -14.39
CA SER A 130 18.47 11.64 -15.15
C SER A 130 19.64 11.94 -14.22
N VAL A 131 20.79 11.31 -14.46
CA VAL A 131 22.05 11.54 -13.74
C VAL A 131 23.23 11.27 -14.66
N ASP A 132 24.18 12.20 -14.75
CA ASP A 132 25.41 12.07 -15.56
C ASP A 132 25.19 11.58 -16.99
N GLY A 133 24.15 12.10 -17.66
CA GLY A 133 23.79 11.73 -19.04
C GLY A 133 23.09 10.37 -19.18
N LYS A 134 22.85 9.65 -18.09
CA LYS A 134 22.05 8.43 -18.05
C LYS A 134 20.63 8.75 -17.63
N THR A 135 19.67 8.03 -18.20
CA THR A 135 18.25 8.14 -17.83
C THR A 135 17.71 6.79 -17.40
N GLY A 136 16.67 6.82 -16.59
CA GLY A 136 15.99 5.61 -16.15
C GLY A 136 14.65 5.91 -15.50
N SER A 137 13.98 4.84 -15.02
CA SER A 137 12.76 5.01 -14.25
C SER A 137 12.69 4.03 -13.08
N THR A 138 12.01 4.47 -12.03
CA THR A 138 11.79 3.73 -10.79
C THR A 138 10.32 3.84 -10.44
N LEU A 139 9.69 2.72 -10.08
CA LEU A 139 8.36 2.73 -9.46
C LEU A 139 8.54 2.94 -7.96
N VAL A 140 7.95 4.03 -7.47
CA VAL A 140 7.89 4.33 -6.04
C VAL A 140 6.59 3.75 -5.51
N VAL A 141 6.70 2.90 -4.50
CA VAL A 141 5.55 2.34 -3.78
C VAL A 141 5.37 3.14 -2.49
N THR A 142 4.19 3.73 -2.32
CA THR A 142 3.88 4.57 -1.16
C THR A 142 2.73 3.95 -0.37
N LYS A 143 2.89 3.83 0.96
CA LYS A 143 1.83 3.39 1.88
C LYS A 143 0.85 4.54 2.14
N LEU A 144 -0.44 4.21 2.28
CA LEU A 144 -1.50 5.14 2.71
C LEU A 144 -2.10 4.74 4.08
N GLY A 145 -2.66 5.73 4.79
CA GLY A 145 -3.60 5.57 5.91
C GLY A 145 -2.99 5.45 7.33
N GLY A 146 -3.88 5.42 8.34
CA GLY A 146 -3.56 5.13 9.76
C GLY A 146 -3.07 6.33 10.57
N ASP A 147 -1.89 6.82 10.22
CA ASP A 147 -1.08 7.75 11.02
C ASP A 147 -0.06 8.54 10.18
N ASP A 148 0.48 7.93 9.13
CA ASP A 148 1.47 8.54 8.24
C ASP A 148 1.39 7.99 6.79
N VAL A 149 1.99 8.70 5.85
CA VAL A 149 2.18 8.32 4.45
C VAL A 149 3.68 8.35 4.16
N CYS A 150 4.25 7.26 3.65
CA CYS A 150 5.69 7.16 3.38
C CYS A 150 5.98 6.16 2.26
N HIS A 151 7.14 6.30 1.63
CA HIS A 151 7.67 5.35 0.67
C HIS A 151 8.04 4.04 1.39
N ILE A 152 7.66 2.91 0.80
CA ILE A 152 7.98 1.58 1.33
C ILE A 152 8.92 0.81 0.41
N ALA A 153 8.96 1.15 -0.88
CA ALA A 153 9.86 0.55 -1.84
C ALA A 153 10.15 1.43 -3.05
N TYR A 154 11.33 1.18 -3.63
CA TYR A 154 11.80 1.73 -4.88
C TYR A 154 12.15 0.57 -5.82
N VAL A 155 11.35 0.35 -6.85
CA VAL A 155 11.55 -0.76 -7.80
C VAL A 155 12.10 -0.21 -9.10
N GLU A 156 13.34 -0.54 -9.44
CA GLU A 156 13.93 -0.14 -10.71
C GLU A 156 13.13 -0.75 -11.86
N ALA A 157 12.68 0.10 -12.78
CA ALA A 157 11.87 -0.30 -13.92
C ALA A 157 12.66 -0.26 -15.25
N SER A 158 13.80 0.42 -15.28
CA SER A 158 14.75 0.34 -16.40
C SER A 158 15.24 -1.10 -16.59
N GLY A 159 14.91 -1.72 -17.72
CA GLY A 159 15.31 -3.11 -18.01
C GLY A 159 14.57 -4.19 -17.21
N ASN A 160 13.65 -3.83 -16.29
CA ASN A 160 12.84 -4.76 -15.53
C ASN A 160 11.41 -4.84 -16.09
N LEU A 161 11.13 -5.86 -16.89
CA LEU A 161 9.81 -6.09 -17.48
C LEU A 161 8.72 -6.43 -16.45
N LYS A 162 9.11 -6.81 -15.23
CA LYS A 162 8.20 -7.21 -14.15
C LYS A 162 8.01 -6.13 -13.08
N ALA A 163 8.61 -4.95 -13.24
CA ALA A 163 8.63 -3.92 -12.19
C ALA A 163 7.24 -3.54 -11.67
N ASN A 164 6.22 -3.47 -12.54
CA ASN A 164 4.84 -3.18 -12.11
C ASN A 164 4.26 -4.32 -11.26
N GLU A 165 4.47 -5.58 -11.67
CA GLU A 165 3.99 -6.76 -10.94
C GLU A 165 4.67 -6.87 -9.57
N GLU A 166 5.99 -6.67 -9.54
CA GLU A 166 6.79 -6.64 -8.31
C GLU A 166 6.35 -5.52 -7.36
N SER A 167 6.13 -4.31 -7.88
CA SER A 167 5.64 -3.17 -7.09
C SER A 167 4.27 -3.45 -6.47
N ARG A 168 3.37 -4.12 -7.20
CA ARG A 168 2.06 -4.55 -6.67
C ARG A 168 2.22 -5.58 -5.58
N ALA A 169 3.05 -6.60 -5.79
CA ALA A 169 3.30 -7.62 -4.79
C ALA A 169 3.80 -7.00 -3.48
N ILE A 170 4.80 -6.12 -3.55
CA ILE A 170 5.34 -5.40 -2.38
C ILE A 170 4.27 -4.55 -1.71
N ALA A 171 3.50 -3.78 -2.48
CA ALA A 171 2.42 -2.96 -1.92
C ALA A 171 1.42 -3.83 -1.15
N ASP A 172 0.99 -4.93 -1.75
CA ASP A 172 -0.05 -5.80 -1.22
C ASP A 172 0.38 -6.53 0.07
N THR A 173 1.65 -6.94 0.15
CA THR A 173 2.21 -7.66 1.30
C THR A 173 2.68 -6.72 2.42
N ASP A 174 3.41 -5.66 2.07
CA ASP A 174 4.25 -4.95 3.05
C ASP A 174 3.56 -3.68 3.58
N ALA A 175 2.73 -3.01 2.77
CA ALA A 175 2.14 -1.72 3.14
C ALA A 175 1.30 -1.76 4.43
N ARG A 176 0.70 -2.90 4.77
CA ARG A 176 -0.08 -3.04 6.00
C ARG A 176 0.81 -3.00 7.25
N GLY A 177 1.97 -3.65 7.19
CA GLY A 177 2.87 -3.82 8.34
C GLY A 177 3.96 -2.76 8.44
N PHE A 178 4.23 -2.02 7.37
CA PHE A 178 5.28 -1.01 7.34
C PHE A 178 4.97 0.17 8.27
N ILE A 179 5.92 0.51 9.13
CA ILE A 179 5.84 1.59 10.11
C ILE A 179 6.68 2.77 9.60
N CYS A 180 6.02 3.84 9.14
CA CYS A 180 6.70 5.05 8.70
C CYS A 180 7.61 5.61 9.81
N LYS A 181 8.71 6.25 9.40
CA LYS A 181 9.78 6.80 10.28
C LYS A 181 10.61 5.75 11.06
N LYS A 182 10.19 4.49 11.10
CA LYS A 182 10.92 3.41 11.76
C LYS A 182 11.53 2.44 10.75
N ASP A 183 10.72 1.99 9.80
CA ASP A 183 11.16 1.07 8.76
C ASP A 183 11.80 1.83 7.60
N LYS A 184 12.69 1.16 6.86
CA LYS A 184 13.40 1.76 5.72
C LYS A 184 12.85 1.19 4.42
N ALA A 185 12.52 2.08 3.49
CA ALA A 185 12.15 1.69 2.14
C ALA A 185 13.28 0.87 1.50
N LYS A 186 12.92 -0.24 0.85
CA LYS A 186 13.89 -1.11 0.17
C LYS A 186 14.00 -0.78 -1.31
N HIS A 187 15.17 -1.06 -1.88
CA HIS A 187 15.42 -0.93 -3.31
C HIS A 187 15.40 -2.31 -3.96
N TYR A 188 14.70 -2.44 -5.08
CA TYR A 188 14.57 -3.68 -5.85
C TYR A 188 14.99 -3.45 -7.31
N GLY A 189 15.44 -4.50 -7.99
CA GLY A 189 15.93 -4.43 -9.38
C GLY A 189 17.46 -4.52 -9.50
N ALA A 190 18.01 -4.11 -10.64
CA ALA A 190 19.42 -4.33 -11.00
C ALA A 190 20.36 -3.37 -10.22
N GLY A 191 20.50 -3.64 -8.92
CA GLY A 191 21.33 -2.87 -8.00
C GLY A 191 20.79 -2.81 -6.55
N GLY A 192 19.64 -3.43 -6.25
CA GLY A 192 19.06 -3.50 -4.91
C GLY A 192 19.25 -4.87 -4.27
N ASN A 193 19.75 -4.91 -3.03
CA ASN A 193 19.90 -6.12 -2.20
C ASN A 193 18.58 -6.53 -1.53
#